data_AF-A0A7C3C3L1-F1
#
_entry.id   AF-A0A7C3C3L1-F1
#
_cell.length_a   1.000
_cell.length_b   1.000
_cell.length_c   1.000
_cell.angle_alpha   90.00
_cell.angle_beta   90.00
_cell.angle_gamma   90.00
#
_symmetry.space_group_name_H-M   'P 1'
#
loop_
_entity.id
_entity.type
_entity.pdbx_description
1 polymer ?
#
loop_
_entity_poly.entity_id
_entity_poly.type
_entity_poly.pdbx_seq_one_letter_code
_entity_poly.pdbx_strand_id
1 'polypeptide(L)'
;MWMFVMLANFWAAARLVAAFGYPQRPWAPFWRLTFHPRAMAALAAASFASFLPGTFGLIGEVFATALLVAFFILGLAVIHAVTLGNPWRHVLLAVLYLGLLLINWMLALPIVILGLADLAFGLRRRLRGDRPPPDGRG
;
A
#
# COMPACT_ATOMS: atom_id res chain seq x y z
N MET A 1 -11.52 20.65 -12.96
CA MET A 1 -12.70 21.32 -12.33
C MET A 1 -13.58 20.33 -11.56
N TRP A 2 -14.13 19.29 -12.19
CA TRP A 2 -15.05 18.33 -11.54
C TRP A 2 -14.49 17.61 -10.30
N MET A 3 -13.23 17.19 -10.35
CA MET A 3 -12.55 16.51 -9.25
C MET A 3 -12.51 17.37 -7.96
N PHE A 4 -12.28 18.67 -8.10
CA PHE A 4 -12.25 19.60 -6.97
C PHE A 4 -13.63 19.80 -6.35
N VAL A 5 -14.68 19.85 -7.19
CA VAL A 5 -16.08 19.95 -6.72
C VAL A 5 -16.48 18.69 -5.96
N MET A 6 -16.16 17.50 -6.46
CA MET A 6 -16.42 16.26 -5.73
C MET A 6 -15.65 16.21 -4.40
N LEU A 7 -14.39 16.62 -4.39
CA LEU A 7 -13.59 16.64 -3.17
C LEU A 7 -14.18 17.60 -2.12
N ALA A 8 -14.60 18.79 -2.55
CA ALA A 8 -15.28 19.76 -1.70
C ALA A 8 -16.61 19.21 -1.15
N ASN A 9 -17.41 18.53 -1.99
CA ASN A 9 -18.66 17.90 -1.57
C ASN A 9 -18.44 16.79 -0.54
N PHE A 10 -17.46 15.90 -0.74
CA PHE A 10 -17.14 14.85 0.23
C PHE A 10 -16.63 15.43 1.55
N TRP A 11 -15.80 16.46 1.49
CA TRP A 11 -15.32 17.16 2.68
C TRP A 11 -16.46 17.82 3.46
N ALA A 12 -17.36 18.53 2.77
CA ALA A 12 -18.54 19.15 3.38
C ALA A 12 -19.49 18.10 3.97
N ALA A 13 -19.77 17.02 3.25
CA ALA A 13 -20.59 15.91 3.72
C ALA A 13 -19.98 15.26 4.98
N ALA A 14 -18.67 15.01 5.00
CA ALA A 14 -17.98 14.49 6.17
C ALA A 14 -18.10 15.45 7.37
N ARG A 15 -18.00 16.76 7.15
CA ARG A 15 -18.14 17.75 8.23
C ARG A 15 -19.57 17.84 8.77
N LEU A 16 -20.57 17.77 7.91
CA LEU A 16 -21.99 17.74 8.27
C LEU A 16 -22.33 16.49 9.08
N VAL A 17 -21.95 15.31 8.60
CA VAL A 17 -22.16 14.03 9.33
C VAL A 17 -21.54 14.06 10.72
N ALA A 18 -20.34 14.64 10.87
CA ALA A 18 -19.69 14.84 12.16
C ALA A 18 -20.45 15.84 13.06
N ALA A 19 -21.04 16.90 12.50
CA ALA A 19 -21.84 17.87 13.24
C ALA A 19 -23.17 17.29 13.74
N PHE A 20 -23.76 16.37 12.97
CA PHE A 20 -25.00 15.65 13.34
C PHE A 20 -24.77 14.50 14.34
N GLY A 21 -23.55 14.31 14.84
CA GLY A 21 -23.25 13.29 15.85
C GLY A 21 -23.24 11.85 15.33
N TYR A 22 -23.28 11.65 14.01
CA TYR A 22 -23.11 10.31 13.45
C TYR A 22 -21.68 9.81 13.71
N PRO A 23 -21.53 8.59 14.24
CA PRO A 23 -20.21 8.02 14.49
C PRO A 23 -19.49 7.81 13.16
N GLN A 24 -18.50 8.65 12.88
CA GLN A 24 -17.63 8.44 11.74
C GLN A 24 -16.72 7.26 12.03
N ARG A 25 -16.80 6.23 11.18
CA ARG A 25 -15.90 5.08 11.26
C ARG A 25 -14.46 5.61 11.18
N PRO A 26 -13.62 5.38 12.20
CA PRO A 26 -12.23 5.80 12.13
C PRO A 26 -11.58 5.10 10.95
N TRP A 27 -11.03 5.88 10.04
CA TRP A 27 -10.36 5.34 8.86
C TRP A 27 -9.26 4.39 9.30
N ALA A 28 -9.27 3.18 8.74
CA ALA A 28 -8.18 2.26 8.97
C ALA A 28 -6.89 2.94 8.47
N PRO A 29 -5.86 3.05 9.30
CA PRO A 29 -4.70 3.81 8.92
C PRO A 29 -3.93 3.08 7.82
N PHE A 30 -3.37 3.86 6.89
CA PHE A 30 -2.74 3.33 5.68
C PHE A 30 -1.63 2.31 5.96
N TRP A 31 -0.82 2.53 7.01
CA TRP A 31 0.26 1.61 7.42
C TRP A 31 -0.23 0.24 7.93
N ARG A 32 -1.54 0.07 8.12
CA ARG A 32 -2.17 -1.21 8.52
C ARG A 32 -2.61 -2.04 7.32
N LEU A 33 -2.38 -1.57 6.09
CA LEU A 33 -2.69 -2.33 4.88
C LEU A 33 -1.83 -3.60 4.83
N THR A 34 -2.49 -4.75 4.70
CA THR A 34 -1.85 -6.06 4.56
C THR A 34 -2.62 -6.87 3.53
N PHE A 35 -1.91 -7.73 2.79
CA PHE A 35 -2.55 -8.67 1.87
C PHE A 35 -2.50 -10.10 2.42
N HIS A 36 -3.39 -10.94 1.91
CA HIS A 36 -3.36 -12.37 2.18
C HIS A 36 -2.20 -13.02 1.39
N PRO A 37 -1.51 -14.06 1.89
CA PRO A 37 -0.39 -14.71 1.19
C PRO A 37 -0.70 -15.16 -0.24
N ARG A 38 -1.97 -15.50 -0.51
CA ARG A 38 -2.48 -15.86 -1.85
C ARG A 38 -2.34 -14.73 -2.88
N ALA A 39 -2.19 -13.48 -2.45
CA ALA A 39 -1.98 -12.35 -3.37
C ALA A 39 -0.67 -12.47 -4.16
N MET A 40 0.40 -13.04 -3.57
CA MET A 40 1.64 -13.31 -4.29
C MET A 40 1.46 -14.38 -5.36
N ALA A 41 0.72 -15.44 -5.05
CA ALA A 41 0.38 -16.47 -6.02
C ALA A 41 -0.46 -15.91 -7.17
N ALA A 42 -1.41 -15.02 -6.87
CA ALA A 42 -2.22 -14.35 -7.89
C ALA A 42 -1.38 -13.46 -8.81
N LEU A 43 -0.42 -12.70 -8.26
CA LEU A 43 0.51 -11.90 -9.06
C LEU A 43 1.38 -12.79 -9.96
N ALA A 44 1.94 -13.87 -9.41
CA ALA A 44 2.73 -14.82 -10.19
C ALA A 44 1.90 -15.43 -11.33
N ALA A 45 0.68 -15.90 -11.04
CA ALA A 45 -0.22 -16.48 -12.03
C ALA A 45 -0.58 -15.48 -13.14
N ALA A 46 -0.89 -14.23 -12.80
CA ALA A 46 -1.19 -13.18 -13.76
C ALA A 46 0.02 -12.84 -14.65
N SER A 47 1.22 -12.75 -14.05
CA SER A 47 2.47 -12.54 -14.79
C SER A 47 2.82 -13.71 -15.72
N PHE A 48 2.53 -14.96 -15.33
CA PHE A 48 2.69 -16.10 -16.25
C PHE A 48 1.62 -16.08 -17.36
N ALA A 49 0.39 -15.70 -17.02
CA ALA A 49 -0.70 -15.59 -17.98
C ALA A 49 -0.40 -14.53 -19.06
N SER A 50 0.35 -13.46 -18.74
CA SER A 50 0.70 -12.42 -19.72
C SER A 50 1.62 -12.89 -20.83
N PHE A 51 2.30 -14.04 -20.68
CA PHE A 51 3.13 -14.62 -21.74
C PHE A 51 2.33 -15.48 -22.73
N LEU A 52 1.04 -15.73 -22.48
CA LEU A 52 0.19 -16.46 -23.43
C LEU A 52 -0.07 -15.60 -24.68
N PRO A 53 -0.15 -16.21 -25.87
CA PRO A 53 -0.49 -15.48 -27.08
C PRO A 53 -1.99 -15.10 -27.10
N GLY A 54 -2.30 -14.02 -27.83
CA GLY A 54 -3.66 -13.59 -28.09
C GLY A 54 -4.33 -12.89 -26.90
N THR A 55 -5.65 -13.02 -26.82
CA THR A 55 -6.48 -12.31 -25.82
C THR A 55 -6.19 -12.73 -24.38
N PHE A 56 -5.76 -13.97 -24.15
CA PHE A 56 -5.39 -14.44 -22.82
C PHE A 56 -4.15 -13.74 -22.26
N GLY A 57 -3.18 -13.41 -23.11
CA GLY A 57 -2.01 -12.61 -22.75
C GLY A 57 -2.40 -11.19 -22.30
N LEU A 58 -3.27 -10.53 -23.06
CA LEU A 58 -3.78 -9.19 -22.74
C LEU A 58 -4.51 -9.17 -21.39
N ILE A 59 -5.34 -10.18 -21.12
CA ILE A 59 -6.02 -10.32 -19.82
C ILE A 59 -4.99 -10.49 -18.71
N GLY A 60 -4.00 -11.37 -18.90
CA GLY A 60 -2.91 -11.58 -17.96
C GLY A 60 -2.14 -10.29 -17.66
N GLU A 61 -1.83 -9.49 -18.67
CA GLU A 61 -1.10 -8.23 -18.55
C GLU A 61 -1.89 -7.19 -17.74
N VAL A 62 -3.20 -7.04 -18.00
CA VAL A 62 -4.06 -6.13 -17.23
C VAL A 62 -4.11 -6.54 -15.76
N PHE A 63 -4.25 -7.84 -15.47
CA PHE A 63 -4.23 -8.31 -14.08
C PHE A 63 -2.85 -8.17 -13.43
N ALA A 64 -1.76 -8.46 -14.16
CA ALA A 64 -0.40 -8.36 -13.65
C ALA A 64 -0.06 -6.90 -13.30
N THR A 65 -0.38 -5.96 -14.19
CA THR A 65 -0.17 -4.52 -13.97
C THR A 65 -1.02 -3.98 -12.81
N ALA A 66 -2.30 -4.35 -12.73
CA ALA A 66 -3.17 -3.98 -11.62
C ALA A 66 -2.65 -4.52 -10.27
N LEU A 67 -2.20 -5.77 -10.23
CA LEU A 67 -1.61 -6.38 -9.04
C LEU A 67 -0.27 -5.75 -8.68
N LEU A 68 0.58 -5.42 -9.66
CA LEU A 68 1.83 -4.68 -9.42
C LEU A 68 1.57 -3.35 -8.74
N VAL A 69 0.55 -2.60 -9.19
CA VAL A 69 0.15 -1.34 -8.55
C VAL A 69 -0.36 -1.59 -7.12
N ALA A 70 -1.13 -2.66 -6.89
CA ALA A 70 -1.55 -3.01 -5.54
C ALA A 70 -0.36 -3.31 -4.61
N PHE A 71 0.65 -4.04 -5.09
CA PHE A 71 1.88 -4.32 -4.34
C PHE A 71 2.77 -3.08 -4.16
N PHE A 72 2.75 -2.14 -5.11
CA PHE A 72 3.39 -0.83 -4.94
C PHE A 72 2.76 -0.05 -3.77
N ILE A 73 1.42 0.00 -3.71
CA ILE A 73 0.70 0.63 -2.60
C ILE A 73 1.03 -0.07 -1.27
N LEU A 74 1.13 -1.40 -1.27
CA LEU A 74 1.57 -2.15 -0.09
C LEU A 74 2.99 -1.76 0.35
N GLY A 75 3.93 -1.62 -0.58
CA GLY A 75 5.28 -1.13 -0.30
C GLY A 75 5.29 0.27 0.32
N LEU A 76 4.45 1.18 -0.17
CA LEU A 76 4.27 2.50 0.45
C LEU A 76 3.74 2.39 1.89
N ALA A 77 2.80 1.48 2.14
CA ALA A 77 2.28 1.24 3.49
C ALA A 77 3.37 0.76 4.44
N VAL A 78 4.32 -0.06 3.96
CA VAL A 78 5.51 -0.49 4.74
C VAL A 78 6.41 0.69 5.08
N ILE A 79 6.71 1.57 4.13
CA ILE A 79 7.52 2.77 4.40
C ILE A 79 6.83 3.67 5.43
N HIS A 80 5.51 3.86 5.31
CA HIS A 80 4.72 4.58 6.31
C HIS A 80 4.74 3.90 7.67
N ALA A 81 4.70 2.56 7.70
CA ALA A 81 4.78 1.79 8.94
C ALA A 81 6.14 1.99 9.63
N VAL A 82 7.24 1.91 8.90
CA VAL A 82 8.61 2.02 9.43
C VAL A 82 8.96 3.45 9.84
N THR A 83 8.37 4.47 9.20
CA THR A 83 8.64 5.90 9.50
C THR A 83 7.82 6.46 10.67
N LEU A 84 6.83 5.71 11.18
CA LEU A 84 6.07 6.08 12.38
C LEU A 84 6.97 6.10 13.63
N GLY A 85 6.91 7.19 14.39
CA GLY A 85 7.76 7.42 15.56
C GLY A 85 9.08 8.12 15.26
N ASN A 86 9.42 8.32 13.99
CA ASN A 86 10.60 9.09 13.60
C ASN A 86 10.27 10.60 13.54
N PRO A 87 11.01 11.48 14.25
CA PRO A 87 10.80 12.94 14.19
C PRO A 87 10.98 13.52 12.78
N TRP A 88 11.77 12.88 11.92
CA TRP A 88 12.03 13.30 10.54
C TRP A 88 11.00 12.78 9.53
N ARG A 89 9.90 12.17 9.98
CA ARG A 89 8.89 11.55 9.10
C ARG A 89 8.44 12.45 7.96
N HIS A 90 8.15 13.73 8.22
CA HIS A 90 7.66 14.65 7.20
C HIS A 90 8.70 14.87 6.08
N VAL A 91 9.98 14.97 6.44
CA VAL A 91 11.09 15.12 5.48
C VAL A 91 11.29 13.84 4.68
N LEU A 92 11.30 12.68 5.34
CA LEU A 92 11.42 11.37 4.69
C LEU A 92 10.30 11.13 3.68
N LEU A 93 9.05 11.42 4.07
CA LEU A 93 7.91 11.30 3.17
C LEU A 93 7.95 12.33 2.06
N ALA A 94 8.34 13.58 2.35
CA ALA A 94 8.49 14.60 1.31
C ALA A 94 9.51 14.16 0.25
N VAL A 95 10.69 13.66 0.66
CA VAL A 95 11.72 13.15 -0.25
C VAL A 95 11.22 11.92 -1.02
N LEU A 96 10.52 11.00 -0.36
CA LEU A 96 9.92 9.84 -1.03
C LEU A 96 8.95 10.26 -2.13
N TYR A 97 8.03 11.18 -1.83
CA TYR A 97 7.05 11.67 -2.80
C TYR A 97 7.69 12.53 -3.89
N LEU A 98 8.70 13.34 -3.57
CA LEU A 98 9.47 14.06 -4.58
C LEU A 98 10.22 13.09 -5.50
N GLY A 99 10.84 12.05 -4.93
CA GLY A 99 11.52 11.01 -5.69
C GLY A 99 10.58 10.23 -6.59
N LEU A 100 9.36 9.94 -6.13
CA LEU A 100 8.31 9.33 -6.96
C LEU A 100 7.86 10.24 -8.10
N LEU A 101 7.79 11.55 -7.86
CA LEU A 101 7.42 12.52 -8.90
C LEU A 101 8.52 12.68 -9.96
N LEU A 102 9.79 12.73 -9.53
CA LEU A 102 10.93 13.07 -10.37
C LEU A 102 11.59 11.85 -11.04
N ILE A 103 11.59 10.70 -10.37
CA ILE A 103 12.32 9.48 -10.78
C ILE A 103 11.40 8.24 -10.78
N ASN A 104 10.12 8.46 -11.08
CA ASN A 104 8.98 7.54 -10.95
C ASN A 104 9.32 6.05 -11.17
N TRP A 105 9.77 5.68 -12.38
CA TRP A 105 9.98 4.27 -12.73
C TRP A 105 11.13 3.60 -11.96
N MET A 106 12.16 4.36 -11.56
CA MET A 106 13.29 3.87 -10.77
C MET A 106 12.90 3.57 -9.33
N LEU A 107 12.02 4.38 -8.74
CA LEU A 107 11.55 4.17 -7.36
C LEU A 107 10.38 3.18 -7.28
N ALA A 108 9.57 3.04 -8.34
CA ALA A 108 8.43 2.16 -8.33
C ALA A 108 8.83 0.68 -8.10
N LEU A 109 9.85 0.20 -8.81
CA LEU A 109 10.35 -1.19 -8.69
C LEU A 109 10.79 -1.58 -7.27
N PRO A 110 11.71 -0.85 -6.60
CA PRO A 110 12.13 -1.20 -5.26
C PRO A 110 10.98 -1.13 -4.24
N ILE A 111 10.01 -0.23 -4.43
CA ILE A 111 8.83 -0.14 -3.55
C ILE A 111 7.93 -1.36 -3.73
N VAL A 112 7.70 -1.82 -4.96
CA VAL A 112 6.98 -3.08 -5.22
C VAL A 112 7.72 -4.26 -4.56
N ILE A 113 9.04 -4.37 -4.74
CA ILE A 113 9.85 -5.42 -4.11
C ILE A 113 9.73 -5.36 -2.59
N LEU A 114 9.74 -4.17 -1.99
CA LEU A 114 9.55 -3.99 -0.55
C LEU A 114 8.17 -4.49 -0.10
N GLY A 115 7.11 -4.21 -0.86
CA GLY A 115 5.77 -4.73 -0.60
C GLY A 115 5.69 -6.27 -0.68
N LEU A 116 6.36 -6.88 -1.67
CA LEU A 116 6.48 -8.34 -1.76
C LEU A 116 7.29 -8.92 -0.59
N ALA A 117 8.44 -8.31 -0.26
CA ALA A 117 9.31 -8.76 0.81
C ALA A 117 8.63 -8.69 2.18
N ASP A 118 7.83 -7.65 2.41
CA ASP A 118 7.05 -7.53 3.63
C ASP A 118 5.96 -8.60 3.74
N LEU A 119 5.29 -8.95 2.64
CA LEU A 119 4.31 -10.03 2.63
C LEU A 119 4.95 -11.41 2.81
N ALA A 120 6.12 -11.66 2.20
CA ALA A 120 6.83 -12.94 2.30
C ALA A 120 7.53 -13.15 3.65
N PHE A 121 8.16 -12.11 4.20
CA PHE A 121 9.06 -12.23 5.36
C PHE A 121 8.58 -11.51 6.62
N GLY A 122 7.49 -10.74 6.55
CA GLY A 122 6.99 -9.93 7.65
C GLY A 122 7.96 -8.81 8.04
N LEU A 123 8.55 -8.16 7.05
CA LEU A 123 9.66 -7.20 7.20
C LEU A 123 9.33 -6.08 8.20
N ARG A 124 8.11 -5.55 8.17
CA ARG A 124 7.61 -4.51 9.09
C ARG A 124 7.68 -4.92 10.56
N ARG A 125 7.41 -6.19 10.90
CA ARG A 125 7.50 -6.71 12.28
C ARG A 125 8.95 -6.77 12.75
N ARG A 126 9.85 -7.18 11.86
CA ARG A 126 11.29 -7.30 12.15
C ARG A 126 11.94 -5.92 12.31
N LEU A 127 11.66 -4.99 11.39
CA LEU A 127 12.21 -3.64 11.40
C LEU A 127 11.72 -2.78 12.57
N ARG A 128 10.50 -3.02 13.06
CA ARG A 128 9.95 -2.34 14.25
C ARG A 128 10.36 -2.99 15.56
N GLY A 129 11.04 -4.14 15.54
CA GLY A 129 11.48 -4.82 16.74
C GLY A 129 10.34 -5.43 17.57
N ASP A 130 9.17 -5.68 16.97
CA ASP A 130 8.07 -6.37 17.65
C ASP A 130 8.49 -7.83 17.89
N ARG A 131 9.12 -8.10 19.04
CA ARG A 131 9.38 -9.47 19.51
C ARG A 131 8.04 -10.18 19.70
N PRO A 132 7.89 -11.45 19.31
CA PRO A 132 6.74 -12.25 19.73
C PRO A 132 6.65 -12.20 21.27
N PRO A 133 5.45 -12.09 21.87
CA PRO A 133 5.30 -12.26 23.31
C PRO A 133 5.95 -13.60 23.72
N PRO A 134 6.67 -13.66 24.85
CA PRO A 134 7.17 -14.93 25.37
C PRO A 134 5.97 -15.86 25.52
N ASP A 135 6.09 -17.07 24.99
CA ASP A 135 5.14 -18.14 25.22
C ASP A 135 5.13 -18.47 26.72
N GLY A 136 4.12 -17.98 27.43
CA GLY A 136 3.87 -18.27 28.83
C GLY A 136 3.40 -19.71 29.05
N ARG A 137 4.23 -20.69 28.67
CA ARG A 137 4.06 -22.11 29.03
C ARG A 137 5.25 -22.53 29.90
N GLY A 138 5.11 -22.25 31.19
CA GLY A 138 5.76 -22.99 32.27
C GLY A 138 4.80 -24.04 32.80
#